data_AF-W1DJQ9-F1
#
_entry.id   AF-W1DJQ9-F1
#
_cell.length_a   1.000
_cell.length_b   1.000
_cell.length_c   1.000
_cell.angle_alpha   90.00
_cell.angle_beta   90.00
_cell.angle_gamma   90.00
#
_symmetry.space_group_name_H-M   'P 1'
#
loop_
_entity.id
_entity.type
_entity.pdbx_description
1 polymer ?
#
loop_
_entity_poly.entity_id
_entity_poly.type
_entity_poly.pdbx_seq_one_letter_code
_entity_poly.pdbx_strand_id
1 'polypeptide(L)'
;MLKNVQGEVQQKLDLFANEKLKAALRARDIVAGIASEEEDEIVVFEGCEHAKYVVLMDPLDGSSNIDVNVSVGTIFSIYRRVTPVGTPVTEEDFLQPGNKQVAAGYVVYGSSTMLVYTTGCGVHAFTYDPSLGVFCLCQERMRFPEKGNTYSINEGNYIKFPQA
;
A
#
# COMPACT_ATOMS: atom_id res chain seq x y z
N MET A 1 -16.97 19.31 -2.41
CA MET A 1 -16.39 18.00 -2.02
C MET A 1 -15.16 17.81 -2.89
N LEU A 2 -14.01 17.53 -2.29
CA LEU A 2 -12.81 17.19 -3.05
C LEU A 2 -13.03 15.78 -3.62
N LYS A 3 -12.79 15.62 -4.93
CA LYS A 3 -12.84 14.32 -5.61
C LYS A 3 -11.40 13.90 -5.87
N ASN A 4 -11.06 12.63 -5.62
CA ASN A 4 -9.75 12.09 -6.00
C ASN A 4 -9.70 11.79 -7.51
N VAL A 5 -8.54 11.38 -8.01
CA VAL A 5 -8.28 11.06 -9.43
C VAL A 5 -9.20 9.95 -9.97
N GLN A 6 -9.69 9.08 -9.09
CA GLN A 6 -10.61 7.99 -9.41
C GLN A 6 -12.09 8.43 -9.43
N GLY A 7 -12.36 9.70 -9.12
CA GLY A 7 -13.71 10.28 -9.11
C GLY A 7 -14.51 10.00 -7.84
N GLU A 8 -13.88 9.45 -6.81
CA GLU A 8 -14.48 9.14 -5.51
C GLU A 8 -14.50 10.36 -4.59
N VAL A 9 -15.44 10.38 -3.63
CA VAL A 9 -15.52 11.44 -2.62
C VAL A 9 -14.44 11.18 -1.58
N GLN A 10 -13.39 11.99 -1.62
CA GLN A 10 -12.23 11.82 -0.75
C GLN A 10 -12.61 12.08 0.71
N GLN A 11 -12.36 11.10 1.58
CA GLN A 11 -12.59 11.24 3.00
C GLN A 11 -11.41 11.94 3.66
N LYS A 12 -11.66 12.57 4.82
CA LYS A 12 -10.59 13.27 5.57
C LYS A 12 -9.47 12.33 5.99
N LEU A 13 -9.78 11.05 6.22
CA LEU A 13 -8.80 10.06 6.65
C LEU A 13 -7.89 9.62 5.49
N ASP A 14 -8.37 9.60 4.25
CA ASP A 14 -7.57 9.30 3.05
C ASP A 14 -6.44 10.34 2.92
N LEU A 15 -6.81 11.63 2.95
CA LEU A 15 -5.86 12.75 2.93
C LEU A 15 -4.87 12.68 4.09
N PHE A 16 -5.35 12.36 5.29
CA PHE A 16 -4.49 12.24 6.46
C PHE A 16 -3.48 11.10 6.30
N ALA A 17 -3.92 9.92 5.87
CA ALA A 17 -3.07 8.75 5.67
C ALA A 17 -2.02 9.02 4.59
N ASN A 18 -2.41 9.62 3.46
CA ASN A 18 -1.51 10.01 2.38
C ASN A 18 -0.40 10.94 2.89
N GLU A 19 -0.76 12.05 3.56
CA GLU A 19 0.23 13.01 4.07
C GLU A 19 1.17 12.39 5.11
N LYS A 20 0.68 11.52 5.99
CA LYS A 20 1.52 10.86 7.00
C LYS A 20 2.50 9.87 6.38
N LEU A 21 2.07 9.05 5.43
CA LEU A 21 2.96 8.11 4.74
C LEU A 21 3.97 8.84 3.87
N LYS A 22 3.54 9.85 3.10
CA LYS A 22 4.42 10.70 2.29
C LYS A 22 5.50 11.38 3.13
N ALA A 23 5.11 12.00 4.24
CA ALA A 23 6.07 12.63 5.15
C ALA A 23 7.02 11.62 5.80
N ALA A 24 6.50 10.45 6.24
CA ALA A 24 7.32 9.40 6.84
C ALA A 24 8.35 8.82 5.87
N LEU A 25 7.98 8.59 4.61
CA LEU A 25 8.88 8.07 3.58
C LEU A 25 9.95 9.09 3.20
N ARG A 26 9.57 10.36 3.00
CA ARG A 26 10.52 11.44 2.72
C ARG A 26 11.55 11.60 3.84
N ALA A 27 11.10 11.57 5.09
CA ALA A 27 11.97 11.74 6.26
C ALA A 27 13.04 10.63 6.43
N ARG A 28 12.91 9.49 5.73
CA ARG A 28 13.88 8.39 5.79
C ARG A 28 15.05 8.54 4.83
N ASP A 29 14.96 9.42 3.83
CA ASP A 29 16.04 9.68 2.86
C ASP A 29 16.52 8.44 2.07
N ILE A 30 15.64 7.44 1.90
CA ILE A 30 15.92 6.18 1.19
C ILE A 30 15.03 5.94 -0.04
N VAL A 31 14.01 6.78 -0.22
CA VAL A 31 13.01 6.72 -1.30
C VAL A 31 13.15 7.98 -2.14
N ALA A 32 13.22 7.84 -3.46
CA ALA A 32 13.41 8.98 -4.37
C ALA A 32 12.07 9.65 -4.75
N GLY A 33 10.98 8.92 -4.63
CA GLY A 33 9.63 9.42 -4.87
C GLY A 33 8.58 8.36 -4.62
N ILE A 34 7.33 8.79 -4.66
CA ILE A 34 6.16 7.93 -4.44
C ILE A 34 5.13 8.10 -5.56
N ALA A 35 4.30 7.08 -5.72
CA ALA A 35 2.99 7.20 -6.36
C ALA A 35 1.92 6.80 -5.34
N SER A 36 0.81 7.54 -5.29
CA SER A 36 -0.28 7.27 -4.36
C SER A 36 -1.59 7.26 -5.11
N GLU A 37 -2.53 6.45 -4.67
CA GLU A 37 -3.93 6.53 -5.10
C GLU A 37 -4.55 7.92 -4.90
N GLU A 38 -4.07 8.69 -3.91
CA GLU A 38 -4.58 10.01 -3.56
C GLU A 38 -3.86 11.17 -4.26
N GLU A 39 -2.93 10.89 -5.18
CA GLU A 39 -2.16 11.88 -5.94
C GLU A 39 -2.38 11.69 -7.44
N ASP A 40 -2.62 12.78 -8.18
CA ASP A 40 -2.81 12.72 -9.63
C ASP A 40 -1.51 12.37 -10.38
N GLU A 41 -0.38 12.81 -9.84
CA GLU A 41 0.96 12.72 -10.44
C GLU A 41 1.92 12.04 -9.46
N ILE A 42 3.05 11.54 -9.97
CA ILE A 42 4.12 11.04 -9.10
C ILE A 42 4.67 12.18 -8.23
N VAL A 43 4.99 11.87 -6.98
CA VAL A 43 5.63 12.82 -6.06
C VAL A 43 7.12 12.53 -6.02
N VAL A 44 7.91 13.40 -6.62
CA VAL A 44 9.38 13.38 -6.52
C VAL A 44 9.80 14.00 -5.19
N PHE A 45 10.62 13.30 -4.41
CA PHE A 45 11.21 13.88 -3.20
C PHE A 45 12.47 14.66 -3.53
N GLU A 46 12.36 15.99 -3.49
CA GLU A 46 13.51 16.90 -3.69
C GLU A 46 14.64 16.59 -2.71
N GLY A 47 15.87 16.48 -3.23
CA GLY A 47 17.06 16.17 -2.46
C GLY A 47 17.26 14.68 -2.17
N CYS A 48 16.39 13.81 -2.72
CA CYS A 48 16.50 12.35 -2.59
C CYS A 48 16.88 11.68 -3.92
N GLU A 49 17.55 12.38 -4.83
CA GLU A 49 17.95 11.82 -6.14
C GLU A 49 18.96 10.67 -5.99
N HIS A 50 19.70 10.61 -4.88
CA HIS A 50 20.60 9.50 -4.51
C HIS A 50 19.86 8.23 -4.08
N ALA A 51 18.58 8.33 -3.73
CA ALA A 51 17.79 7.18 -3.32
C ALA A 51 17.54 6.22 -4.49
N LYS A 52 17.46 4.93 -4.15
CA LYS A 52 17.42 3.82 -5.12
C LYS A 52 16.05 3.16 -5.23
N TYR A 53 15.11 3.55 -4.38
CA TYR A 53 13.80 2.94 -4.28
C TYR A 53 12.70 3.94 -4.59
N VAL A 54 11.61 3.43 -5.13
CA VAL A 54 10.34 4.12 -5.30
C VAL A 54 9.24 3.30 -4.64
N VAL A 55 8.21 3.98 -4.13
CA VAL A 55 7.11 3.34 -3.40
C VAL A 55 5.79 3.73 -4.01
N LEU A 56 4.98 2.74 -4.35
CA LEU A 56 3.58 2.91 -4.70
C LEU A 56 2.75 2.57 -3.47
N MET A 57 1.72 3.35 -3.16
CA MET A 57 0.86 3.10 -1.99
C MET A 57 -0.61 3.35 -2.28
N ASP A 58 -1.45 2.52 -1.66
CA ASP A 58 -2.82 2.88 -1.31
C ASP A 58 -2.77 3.25 0.18
N PRO A 59 -2.88 4.54 0.52
CA PRO A 59 -2.72 5.00 1.89
C PRO A 59 -3.86 4.51 2.80
N LEU A 60 -5.07 4.29 2.26
CA LEU A 60 -6.23 3.87 3.03
C LEU A 60 -7.23 3.03 2.21
N ASP A 61 -6.97 1.73 2.11
CA ASP A 61 -7.84 0.76 1.46
C ASP A 61 -9.15 0.59 2.25
N GLY A 62 -10.27 0.55 1.53
CA GLY A 62 -11.59 0.36 2.11
C GLY A 62 -12.17 1.63 2.73
N SER A 63 -11.90 2.81 2.18
CA SER A 63 -12.43 4.11 2.66
C SER A 63 -13.96 4.11 2.92
N SER A 64 -14.73 3.38 2.11
CA SER A 64 -16.18 3.19 2.29
C SER A 64 -16.59 2.52 3.63
N ASN A 65 -15.66 1.82 4.28
CA ASN A 65 -15.87 1.09 5.54
C ASN A 65 -15.57 1.92 6.80
N ILE A 66 -15.02 3.13 6.65
CA ILE A 66 -14.58 3.97 7.77
C ILE A 66 -15.75 4.28 8.72
N ASP A 67 -16.87 4.74 8.18
CA ASP A 67 -18.01 5.22 8.97
C ASP A 67 -18.80 4.08 9.67
N VAL A 68 -18.55 2.83 9.29
CA VAL A 68 -19.25 1.64 9.80
C VAL A 68 -18.36 0.74 10.67
N ASN A 69 -17.15 1.19 11.02
CA ASN A 69 -16.20 0.47 11.87
C ASN A 69 -15.87 -0.95 11.34
N VAL A 70 -15.84 -1.09 10.02
CA VAL A 70 -15.35 -2.29 9.32
C VAL A 70 -13.84 -2.12 9.09
N SER A 71 -13.11 -3.23 8.96
CA SER A 71 -11.65 -3.20 8.77
C SER A 71 -11.26 -2.41 7.52
N VAL A 72 -10.22 -1.59 7.68
CA VAL A 72 -9.55 -0.81 6.62
C VAL A 72 -8.08 -1.16 6.59
N GLY A 73 -7.35 -0.74 5.57
CA GLY A 73 -5.94 -1.09 5.43
C GLY A 73 -5.08 -0.01 4.79
N THR A 74 -3.79 -0.28 4.69
CA THR A 74 -2.83 0.51 3.89
C THR A 74 -2.04 -0.50 3.07
N ILE A 75 -1.86 -0.29 1.77
CA ILE A 75 -1.09 -1.17 0.89
C ILE A 75 0.16 -0.44 0.41
N PHE A 76 1.28 -1.14 0.31
CA PHE A 76 2.51 -0.59 -0.25
C PHE A 76 3.21 -1.59 -1.16
N SER A 77 3.84 -1.04 -2.20
CA SER A 77 4.64 -1.76 -3.18
C SER A 77 5.95 -1.01 -3.38
N ILE A 78 7.07 -1.73 -3.28
CA ILE A 78 8.41 -1.15 -3.33
C ILE A 78 9.14 -1.69 -4.55
N TYR A 79 9.63 -0.78 -5.37
CA TYR A 79 10.47 -1.08 -6.53
C TYR A 79 11.85 -0.45 -6.37
N ARG A 80 12.82 -1.03 -7.06
CA ARG A 80 14.08 -0.35 -7.34
C ARG A 80 13.88 0.52 -8.58
N ARG A 81 14.36 1.75 -8.54
CA ARG A 81 14.28 2.67 -9.70
C ARG A 81 15.04 2.11 -10.90
N VAL A 82 14.56 2.43 -12.10
CA VAL A 82 15.20 2.09 -13.40
C VAL A 82 15.98 3.28 -13.96
N THR A 83 15.55 4.50 -13.65
CA THR A 83 16.28 5.72 -14.00
C THR A 83 17.61 5.79 -13.23
N PRO A 84 18.65 6.44 -13.80
CA PRO A 84 19.95 6.53 -13.15
C PRO A 84 19.89 7.21 -11.77
N VAL A 85 20.60 6.65 -10.79
CA VAL A 85 20.74 7.26 -9.47
C VAL A 85 21.47 8.61 -9.61
N GLY A 86 20.98 9.63 -8.89
CA GLY A 86 21.45 11.02 -9.00
C GLY A 86 20.58 11.88 -9.92
N THR A 87 19.58 11.31 -10.61
CA THR A 87 18.54 12.07 -11.31
C THR A 87 17.22 12.01 -10.53
N PRO A 88 16.28 12.94 -10.78
CA PRO A 88 14.88 12.75 -10.39
C PRO A 88 14.31 11.46 -10.97
N VAL A 89 13.35 10.86 -10.25
CA VAL A 89 12.57 9.73 -10.77
C VAL A 89 11.52 10.23 -11.77
N THR A 90 11.11 9.36 -12.68
CA THR A 90 10.08 9.63 -13.68
C THR A 90 8.97 8.58 -13.59
N GLU A 91 7.86 8.75 -14.31
CA GLU A 91 6.78 7.75 -14.35
C GLU A 91 7.26 6.35 -14.73
N GLU A 92 8.33 6.24 -15.55
CA GLU A 92 8.93 4.96 -15.93
C GLU A 92 9.37 4.13 -14.71
N ASP A 93 9.79 4.79 -13.63
CA ASP A 93 10.16 4.12 -12.38
C ASP A 93 8.96 3.48 -11.67
N PHE A 94 7.74 3.96 -11.92
CA PHE A 94 6.51 3.51 -11.27
C PHE A 94 5.68 2.57 -12.15
N LEU A 95 5.86 2.61 -13.48
CA LEU A 95 5.16 1.77 -14.46
C LEU A 95 5.86 0.42 -14.73
N GLN A 96 6.53 -0.12 -13.72
CA GLN A 96 7.21 -1.42 -13.80
C GLN A 96 6.23 -2.58 -13.60
N PRO A 97 6.48 -3.76 -14.22
CA PRO A 97 5.62 -4.92 -14.02
C PRO A 97 5.77 -5.49 -12.60
N GLY A 98 4.68 -6.02 -12.04
CA GLY A 98 4.63 -6.54 -10.66
C GLY A 98 5.68 -7.58 -10.28
N ASN A 99 6.26 -8.30 -11.24
CA ASN A 99 7.36 -9.24 -11.00
C ASN A 99 8.71 -8.57 -10.68
N LYS A 100 8.80 -7.23 -10.78
CA LYS A 100 9.97 -6.42 -10.41
C LYS A 100 9.91 -5.85 -9.00
N GLN A 101 8.81 -6.08 -8.28
CA GLN A 101 8.70 -5.67 -6.87
C GLN A 101 9.81 -6.31 -6.05
N VAL A 102 10.49 -5.51 -5.24
CA VAL A 102 11.52 -5.98 -4.30
C VAL A 102 10.95 -6.24 -2.91
N ALA A 103 9.85 -5.56 -2.58
CA ALA A 103 9.06 -5.81 -1.39
C ALA A 103 7.62 -5.34 -1.62
N ALA A 104 6.68 -5.96 -0.94
CA ALA A 104 5.29 -5.53 -0.91
C ALA A 104 4.64 -5.97 0.38
N GLY A 105 3.58 -5.29 0.78
CA GLY A 105 2.84 -5.63 1.98
C GLY A 105 1.62 -4.75 2.19
N TYR A 106 0.96 -5.01 3.30
CA TYR A 106 -0.16 -4.22 3.76
C TYR A 106 -0.17 -4.12 5.29
N VAL A 107 -0.82 -3.09 5.78
CA VAL A 107 -1.23 -2.94 7.18
C VAL A 107 -2.74 -3.11 7.21
N VAL A 108 -3.25 -3.95 8.11
CA VAL A 108 -4.69 -4.09 8.35
C VAL A 108 -5.03 -3.50 9.71
N TYR A 109 -6.00 -2.59 9.73
CA TYR A 109 -6.56 -1.96 10.92
C TYR A 109 -7.90 -2.62 11.23
N GLY A 110 -7.84 -3.83 11.80
CA GLY A 110 -9.01 -4.62 12.19
C GLY A 110 -9.22 -4.60 13.70
N SER A 111 -9.68 -5.73 14.26
CA SER A 111 -9.75 -5.94 15.71
C SER A 111 -8.39 -5.84 16.41
N SER A 112 -7.32 -6.09 15.65
CA SER A 112 -5.93 -5.75 15.99
C SER A 112 -5.25 -5.15 14.76
N THR A 113 -4.21 -4.35 14.97
CA THR A 113 -3.40 -3.83 13.87
C THR A 113 -2.30 -4.83 13.51
N MET A 114 -2.26 -5.26 12.26
CA MET A 114 -1.23 -6.18 11.78
C MET A 114 -0.52 -5.62 10.56
N LEU A 115 0.79 -5.83 10.50
CA LEU A 115 1.63 -5.56 9.34
C LEU A 115 2.00 -6.90 8.71
N VAL A 116 1.74 -7.05 7.41
CA VAL A 116 2.06 -8.24 6.64
C VAL A 116 2.90 -7.84 5.44
N TYR A 117 4.06 -8.47 5.24
CA TYR A 117 4.91 -8.15 4.09
C TYR A 117 5.73 -9.33 3.59
N THR A 118 6.30 -9.15 2.39
CA THR A 118 7.23 -10.07 1.74
C THR A 118 8.34 -9.31 1.03
N THR A 119 9.51 -9.94 0.91
CA THR A 119 10.64 -9.51 0.06
C THR A 119 11.01 -10.60 -0.95
N GLY A 120 10.08 -11.52 -1.26
CA GLY A 120 10.29 -12.68 -2.14
C GLY A 120 10.67 -13.99 -1.41
N CYS A 121 10.95 -13.95 -0.12
CA CYS A 121 11.39 -15.12 0.68
C CYS A 121 10.33 -15.63 1.68
N GLY A 122 9.05 -15.61 1.30
CA GLY A 122 7.93 -15.94 2.20
C GLY A 122 7.18 -14.70 2.65
N VAL A 123 6.08 -14.91 3.36
CA VAL A 123 5.19 -13.86 3.85
C VAL A 123 5.20 -13.90 5.37
N HIS A 124 5.37 -12.74 6.00
CA HIS A 124 5.52 -12.63 7.45
C HIS A 124 4.48 -11.66 7.99
N ALA A 125 3.82 -12.05 9.09
CA ALA A 125 2.85 -11.22 9.79
C ALA A 125 3.35 -10.81 11.17
N PHE A 126 3.11 -9.56 11.49
CA PHE A 126 3.45 -8.94 12.76
C PHE A 126 2.20 -8.29 13.34
N THR A 127 1.92 -8.52 14.62
CA THR A 127 0.82 -7.87 15.33
C THR A 127 1.38 -6.72 16.15
N TYR A 128 0.74 -5.56 16.07
CA TYR A 128 1.07 -4.40 16.90
C TYR A 128 0.59 -4.64 18.34
N ASP A 129 1.49 -4.48 19.31
CA ASP A 129 1.16 -4.44 20.74
C ASP A 129 1.00 -2.98 21.19
N PRO A 130 -0.23 -2.50 21.46
CA PRO A 130 -0.45 -1.10 21.88
C PRO A 130 0.15 -0.78 23.25
N SER A 131 0.43 -1.78 24.08
CA SER A 131 1.02 -1.59 25.42
C SER A 131 2.51 -1.28 25.34
N LEU A 132 3.18 -1.79 24.30
CA LEU A 132 4.62 -1.64 24.08
C LEU A 132 4.95 -0.66 22.95
N GLY A 133 4.01 -0.42 22.04
CA GLY A 133 4.22 0.43 20.86
C GLY A 133 5.09 -0.20 19.77
N VAL A 134 5.08 -1.54 19.66
CA VAL A 134 5.93 -2.28 18.70
C VAL A 134 5.16 -3.34 17.93
N PHE A 135 5.63 -3.66 16.72
CA PHE A 135 5.14 -4.80 15.94
C PHE A 135 5.93 -6.06 16.31
N CYS A 136 5.23 -7.07 16.81
CA CYS A 136 5.80 -8.36 17.21
C CYS A 136 5.50 -9.43 16.15
N LEU A 137 6.49 -10.23 15.75
CA LEU A 137 6.29 -11.34 14.83
C LEU A 137 5.28 -12.32 15.43
N CYS A 138 4.18 -12.57 14.74
CA CYS A 138 3.13 -13.50 15.18
C CYS A 138 3.02 -14.72 14.26
N GLN A 139 3.37 -14.58 12.97
CA GLN A 139 3.41 -15.70 12.05
C GLN A 139 4.51 -15.54 11.01
N GLU A 140 5.44 -16.49 11.02
CA GLU A 140 6.49 -16.59 10.00
C GLU A 140 6.02 -17.49 8.84
N ARG A 141 6.37 -17.11 7.60
CA ARG A 141 6.16 -17.91 6.39
C ARG A 141 4.70 -18.37 6.21
N MET A 142 3.77 -17.41 6.24
CA MET A 142 2.36 -17.64 5.92
C MET A 142 2.19 -18.34 4.57
N ARG A 143 1.24 -19.28 4.53
CA ARG A 143 0.83 -20.03 3.34
C ARG A 143 -0.68 -20.16 3.34
N PHE A 144 -1.29 -20.16 2.16
CA PHE A 144 -2.66 -20.61 2.02
C PHE A 144 -2.75 -22.11 2.37
N PRO A 145 -3.88 -22.58 2.93
CA PRO A 145 -4.17 -24.00 2.98
C PRO A 145 -4.30 -24.56 1.56
N GLU A 146 -4.17 -25.89 1.41
CA GLU A 146 -4.27 -26.56 0.10
C GLU A 146 -5.62 -26.31 -0.60
N LYS A 147 -6.70 -26.17 0.18
CA LYS A 147 -8.05 -25.93 -0.31
C LYS A 147 -8.71 -24.80 0.48
N GLY A 148 -9.31 -23.85 -0.23
CA GLY A 148 -10.20 -22.85 0.34
C GLY A 148 -11.66 -23.32 0.31
N ASN A 149 -12.47 -22.82 1.25
CA ASN A 149 -13.90 -23.09 1.36
C ASN A 149 -14.75 -21.80 1.34
N THR A 150 -14.17 -20.68 0.92
CA THR A 150 -14.80 -19.36 0.91
C THR A 150 -14.50 -18.67 -0.41
N TYR A 151 -15.50 -17.99 -0.98
CA TYR A 151 -15.33 -17.04 -2.07
C TYR A 151 -15.74 -15.65 -1.59
N SER A 152 -15.12 -14.59 -2.12
CA SER A 152 -15.40 -13.21 -1.76
C SER A 152 -15.64 -12.39 -3.02
N ILE A 153 -16.87 -11.95 -3.24
CA ILE A 153 -17.30 -11.15 -4.39
C ILE A 153 -18.54 -10.33 -4.03
N ASN A 154 -18.73 -9.17 -4.68
CA ASN A 154 -19.98 -8.43 -4.58
C ASN A 154 -21.03 -9.00 -5.54
N GLU A 155 -21.88 -9.91 -5.05
CA GLU A 155 -22.95 -10.55 -5.84
C GLU A 155 -24.04 -9.58 -6.34
N GLY A 156 -24.10 -8.33 -5.84
CA GLY A 156 -24.97 -7.30 -6.39
C GLY A 156 -24.68 -6.98 -7.86
N ASN A 157 -23.48 -7.29 -8.35
CA ASN A 157 -23.07 -7.12 -9.74
C ASN A 157 -23.35 -8.35 -10.63
N TYR A 158 -24.09 -9.34 -10.15
CA TYR A 158 -24.31 -10.63 -10.82
C TYR A 158 -24.60 -10.54 -12.32
N ILE A 159 -25.55 -9.69 -12.72
CA ILE A 159 -25.99 -9.55 -14.11
C ILE A 159 -24.92 -8.96 -15.06
N LYS A 160 -23.86 -8.34 -14.50
CA LYS A 160 -22.76 -7.73 -15.24
C LYS A 160 -21.53 -8.63 -15.29
N PHE A 161 -21.56 -9.78 -14.62
CA PHE A 161 -20.44 -10.72 -14.69
C PHE A 161 -20.32 -11.34 -16.09
N PRO A 162 -19.10 -11.74 -16.50
CA PRO A 162 -18.89 -12.44 -17.75
C PRO A 162 -19.85 -13.64 -17.87
N GLN A 163 -20.55 -13.72 -18.98
CA GLN A 163 -21.34 -14.91 -19.30
C GLN A 163 -20.37 -16.04 -19.64
N ALA A 164 -20.63 -17.21 -19.07
CA ALA A 164 -19.89 -18.44 -19.36
C ALA A 164 -20.20 -18.97 -20.77
#